data_AF-E4X698-F1
#
_entry.id   AF-E4X698-F1
#
_cell.length_a   1.000
_cell.length_b   1.000
_cell.length_c   1.000
_cell.angle_alpha   90.00
_cell.angle_beta   90.00
_cell.angle_gamma   90.00
#
_symmetry.space_group_name_H-M   'P 1'
#
loop_
_entity.id
_entity.type
_entity.pdbx_description
1 polymer ?
#
loop_
_entity_poly.entity_id
_entity_poly.type
_entity_poly.pdbx_seq_one_letter_code
_entity_poly.pdbx_strand_id
1 'polypeptide(L)'
;MFRFEHEKKHLPRIASRIEQGVTIFKFGLGTCILDWCHVKNLVEAHICADRKLKKSMNVSCGKEYNISDGAPSDPYVFLFPLFKAMEQPLPQISLPFYLVFFFAFLSEKLTSFLLVVFGYRLEPIVTRNECLKVCTSHYCDISAAKEELLYRPGNYKFSDAVDILMQERKTKRRWSEIINDNRVKFYIAFSIALVAYYIFKFIYQEE
;
A
#
# COMPACT_ATOMS: atom_id res chain seq x y z
N MET A 1 -29.02 1.05 -3.58
CA MET A 1 -27.86 1.08 -4.48
C MET A 1 -26.62 0.76 -3.66
N PHE A 2 -26.03 -0.43 -3.80
CA PHE A 2 -24.84 -0.81 -3.03
C PHE A 2 -23.64 0.05 -3.47
N ARG A 3 -23.09 0.87 -2.58
CA ARG A 3 -21.90 1.71 -2.84
C ARG A 3 -20.65 0.83 -2.67
N PHE A 4 -20.30 0.14 -3.75
CA PHE A 4 -19.15 -0.76 -3.82
C PHE A 4 -17.78 -0.06 -3.73
N GLU A 5 -17.75 1.26 -3.79
CA GLU A 5 -16.53 2.08 -3.75
C GLU A 5 -16.02 2.36 -2.32
N HIS A 6 -16.76 1.90 -1.30
CA HIS A 6 -16.46 2.19 0.10
C HIS A 6 -15.45 1.18 0.68
N GLU A 7 -14.18 1.34 0.30
CA GLU A 7 -13.04 0.58 0.82
C GLU A 7 -12.67 1.09 2.22
N LYS A 8 -12.76 0.23 3.25
CA LYS A 8 -12.61 0.62 4.66
C LYS A 8 -11.22 0.38 5.26
N LYS A 9 -10.33 -0.31 4.56
CA LYS A 9 -9.12 -0.88 5.18
C LYS A 9 -7.85 -0.21 4.68
N HIS A 10 -7.61 -0.22 3.37
CA HIS A 10 -6.37 0.20 2.75
C HIS A 10 -6.35 1.69 2.46
N LEU A 11 -7.38 2.23 1.83
CA LEU A 11 -7.49 3.62 1.41
C LEU A 11 -7.52 4.59 2.61
N PRO A 12 -8.34 4.37 3.67
CA PRO A 12 -8.27 5.22 4.87
C PRO A 12 -6.92 5.15 5.57
N ARG A 13 -6.28 3.97 5.60
CA ARG A 13 -4.96 3.76 6.21
C ARG A 13 -3.85 4.48 5.44
N ILE A 14 -3.87 4.43 4.11
CA ILE A 14 -2.92 5.19 3.27
C ILE A 14 -3.10 6.69 3.53
N ALA A 15 -4.33 7.18 3.51
CA ALA A 15 -4.61 8.58 3.79
C ALA A 15 -4.20 9.00 5.22
N SER A 16 -4.36 8.14 6.23
CA SER A 16 -3.86 8.39 7.59
C SER A 16 -2.33 8.47 7.61
N ARG A 17 -1.64 7.58 6.88
CA ARG A 17 -0.17 7.62 6.75
C ARG A 17 0.33 8.86 6.02
N ILE A 18 -0.43 9.36 5.04
CA ILE A 18 -0.14 10.63 4.37
C ILE A 18 -0.18 11.78 5.39
N GLU A 19 -1.21 11.86 6.22
CA GLU A 19 -1.35 12.88 7.28
C GLU A 19 -0.34 12.75 8.42
N GLN A 20 0.20 11.55 8.63
CA GLN A 20 1.29 11.29 9.54
C GLN A 20 2.65 11.61 8.93
N GLY A 21 2.73 11.93 7.63
CA GLY A 21 3.99 12.21 6.92
C GLY A 21 4.89 10.99 6.77
N VAL A 22 4.33 9.78 6.80
CA VAL A 22 5.07 8.53 6.59
C VAL A 22 5.34 8.30 5.10
N THR A 23 4.51 8.86 4.22
CA THR A 23 4.56 8.67 2.76
C THR A 23 5.44 9.70 2.05
N ILE A 24 6.44 10.27 2.71
CA ILE A 24 7.42 11.18 2.08
C ILE A 24 8.28 10.42 1.06
N PHE A 25 8.46 9.11 1.27
CA PHE A 25 9.33 8.26 0.48
C PHE A 25 8.58 7.47 -0.59
N LYS A 26 9.14 7.45 -1.80
CA LYS A 26 8.82 6.49 -2.85
C LYS A 26 9.64 5.23 -2.56
N PHE A 27 8.98 4.11 -2.36
CA PHE A 27 9.64 2.81 -2.23
C PHE A 27 9.99 2.25 -3.61
N GLY A 28 11.24 1.79 -3.75
CA GLY A 28 11.76 1.23 -4.99
C GLY A 28 12.24 2.30 -5.98
N LEU A 29 12.89 1.84 -7.06
CA LEU A 29 13.46 2.72 -8.10
C LEU A 29 12.42 3.18 -9.14
N GLY A 30 11.12 3.04 -8.86
CA GLY A 30 10.05 3.47 -9.76
C GLY A 30 9.83 2.58 -11.00
N THR A 31 10.27 1.33 -10.94
CA THR A 31 10.08 0.33 -12.01
C THR A 31 8.93 -0.64 -11.73
N CYS A 32 8.28 -0.52 -10.57
CA CYS A 32 7.23 -1.43 -10.13
C CYS A 32 5.91 -1.12 -10.82
N ILE A 33 5.24 -2.16 -11.30
CA ILE A 33 3.94 -2.06 -11.96
C ILE A 33 2.93 -2.91 -11.19
N LEU A 34 1.79 -2.32 -10.86
CA LEU A 34 0.69 -3.01 -10.18
C LEU A 34 -0.56 -3.01 -11.04
N ASP A 35 -1.25 -4.15 -11.02
CA ASP A 35 -2.58 -4.29 -11.58
C ASP A 35 -3.62 -4.24 -10.45
N TRP A 36 -4.68 -3.49 -10.69
CA TRP A 36 -5.75 -3.29 -9.72
C TRP A 36 -7.01 -4.01 -10.21
N CYS A 37 -7.89 -4.35 -9.28
CA CYS A 37 -9.16 -4.99 -9.61
C CYS A 37 -10.26 -4.29 -8.85
N HIS A 38 -11.12 -3.58 -9.58
CA HIS A 38 -12.30 -2.98 -8.98
C HIS A 38 -13.28 -4.06 -8.54
N VAL A 39 -13.92 -3.89 -7.39
CA VAL A 39 -14.80 -4.93 -6.83
C VAL A 39 -15.97 -5.31 -7.75
N LYS A 40 -16.51 -4.36 -8.53
CA LYS A 40 -17.56 -4.67 -9.53
C LYS A 40 -17.02 -5.56 -10.66
N ASN A 41 -15.77 -5.35 -11.06
CA ASN A 41 -15.09 -6.18 -12.06
C ASN A 41 -14.81 -7.58 -11.51
N LEU A 42 -14.38 -7.69 -10.26
CA LEU A 42 -14.24 -8.97 -9.57
C LEU A 42 -15.57 -9.74 -9.49
N VAL A 43 -16.66 -9.05 -9.14
CA VAL A 43 -18.00 -9.65 -9.11
C VAL A 43 -18.44 -10.10 -10.50
N GLU A 44 -18.25 -9.28 -11.54
CA GLU A 44 -18.60 -9.67 -12.91
C GLU A 44 -17.79 -10.90 -13.37
N ALA A 45 -16.50 -10.98 -13.01
CA ALA A 45 -15.69 -12.16 -13.30
C ALA A 45 -16.27 -13.44 -12.68
N HIS A 46 -16.74 -13.37 -11.43
CA HIS A 46 -17.41 -14.50 -10.78
C HIS A 46 -18.73 -14.88 -11.48
N ILE A 47 -19.52 -13.89 -11.90
CA ILE A 47 -20.76 -14.14 -12.64
C ILE A 47 -20.46 -14.77 -14.00
N CYS A 48 -19.43 -14.30 -14.72
CA CYS A 48 -18.94 -14.88 -15.96
C CYS A 48 -18.52 -16.34 -15.76
N ALA A 49 -17.78 -16.63 -14.69
CA ALA A 49 -17.37 -18.00 -14.33
C ALA A 49 -18.58 -18.91 -14.07
N ASP A 50 -19.55 -18.47 -13.26
CA ASP A 50 -20.77 -19.23 -12.98
C ASP A 50 -21.58 -19.54 -14.25
N ARG A 51 -21.78 -18.52 -15.11
CA ARG A 51 -22.48 -18.70 -16.40
C ARG A 51 -21.78 -19.70 -17.31
N LYS A 52 -20.45 -19.78 -17.24
CA LYS A 52 -19.65 -20.67 -18.08
C LYS A 52 -19.64 -22.09 -17.55
N LEU A 53 -19.57 -22.27 -16.23
CA LEU A 53 -19.64 -23.58 -15.55
C LEU A 53 -21.00 -24.27 -15.71
N LYS A 54 -22.07 -23.52 -15.97
CA LYS A 54 -23.43 -24.06 -16.21
C LYS A 54 -23.65 -24.58 -17.63
N LYS A 55 -22.72 -24.38 -18.57
CA LYS A 55 -22.87 -24.83 -19.96
C LYS A 55 -22.54 -26.32 -20.09
N SER A 56 -23.12 -26.99 -21.07
CA SER A 56 -22.88 -28.44 -21.29
C SER A 56 -21.44 -28.76 -21.73
N MET A 57 -20.76 -27.84 -22.43
CA MET A 57 -19.33 -27.94 -22.76
C MET A 57 -18.51 -27.03 -21.85
N ASN A 58 -18.11 -27.57 -20.70
CA ASN A 58 -17.39 -26.84 -19.65
C ASN A 58 -15.87 -26.83 -19.87
N VAL A 59 -15.39 -25.98 -20.78
CA VAL A 59 -13.95 -25.76 -20.99
C VAL A 59 -13.27 -25.13 -19.75
N SER A 60 -14.06 -24.52 -18.87
CA SER A 60 -13.59 -23.76 -17.71
C SER A 60 -13.55 -24.52 -16.38
N CYS A 61 -14.03 -25.77 -16.35
CA CYS A 61 -14.07 -26.54 -15.10
C CYS A 61 -12.64 -26.96 -14.68
N GLY A 62 -12.28 -26.69 -13.42
CA GLY A 62 -10.98 -27.07 -12.87
C GLY A 62 -9.80 -26.20 -13.30
N LYS A 63 -10.02 -25.12 -14.06
CA LYS A 63 -8.98 -24.18 -14.47
C LYS A 63 -8.89 -22.98 -13.52
N GLU A 64 -7.68 -22.46 -13.36
CA GLU A 64 -7.43 -21.19 -12.69
C GLU A 64 -7.45 -20.03 -13.71
N TYR A 65 -8.00 -18.89 -13.30
CA TYR A 65 -8.04 -17.68 -14.11
C TYR A 65 -7.61 -16.49 -13.28
N ASN A 66 -6.67 -15.72 -13.81
CA ASN A 66 -6.32 -14.42 -13.23
C ASN A 66 -7.37 -13.38 -13.61
N ILE A 67 -7.78 -12.57 -12.64
CA ILE A 67 -8.77 -11.51 -12.81
C ILE A 67 -8.17 -10.17 -12.39
N SER A 68 -8.26 -9.18 -13.27
CA SER A 68 -7.88 -7.79 -13.01
C SER A 68 -8.67 -6.84 -13.91
N ASP A 69 -8.44 -5.54 -13.75
CA ASP A 69 -8.99 -4.52 -14.64
C ASP A 69 -8.24 -4.47 -15.99
N GLY A 70 -7.06 -5.12 -16.09
CA GLY A 70 -6.25 -5.19 -17.30
C GLY A 70 -5.56 -3.88 -17.66
N ALA A 71 -5.35 -3.01 -16.67
CA ALA A 71 -4.73 -1.69 -16.81
C ALA A 71 -3.58 -1.54 -15.81
N PRO A 72 -2.49 -2.32 -15.96
CA PRO A 72 -1.34 -2.25 -15.06
C PRO A 72 -0.70 -0.86 -15.11
N SER A 73 -0.41 -0.27 -13.95
CA SER A 73 0.09 1.11 -13.84
C SER A 73 1.09 1.28 -12.68
N ASP A 74 1.85 2.38 -12.69
CA ASP A 74 2.70 2.75 -11.56
C ASP A 74 1.81 3.04 -10.32
N PRO A 75 2.15 2.50 -9.13
CA PRO A 75 1.33 2.65 -7.93
C PRO A 75 1.11 4.11 -7.49
N TYR A 76 2.09 4.97 -7.71
CA TYR A 76 2.04 6.39 -7.34
C TYR A 76 1.24 7.20 -8.35
N VAL A 77 1.26 6.79 -9.63
CA VAL A 77 0.34 7.33 -10.64
C VAL A 77 -1.11 6.95 -10.28
N PHE A 78 -1.34 5.69 -9.90
CA PHE A 78 -2.66 5.24 -9.46
C PHE A 78 -3.14 6.01 -8.21
N LEU A 79 -2.26 6.25 -7.24
CA LEU A 79 -2.57 6.99 -6.01
C LEU A 79 -2.64 8.51 -6.18
N PHE A 80 -2.24 9.07 -7.32
CA PHE A 80 -2.21 10.52 -7.55
C PHE A 80 -3.53 11.25 -7.23
N PRO A 81 -4.72 10.74 -7.60
CA PRO A 81 -5.99 11.37 -7.24
C PRO A 81 -6.17 11.56 -5.73
N LEU A 82 -5.66 10.63 -4.91
CA LEU A 82 -5.72 10.73 -3.44
C LEU A 82 -4.83 11.87 -2.93
N PHE A 83 -3.57 11.92 -3.35
CA PHE A 83 -2.65 13.00 -2.95
C PHE A 83 -3.20 14.37 -3.36
N LYS A 84 -3.74 14.47 -4.58
CA LYS A 84 -4.38 15.68 -5.08
C LYS A 84 -5.58 16.09 -4.22
N ALA A 85 -6.48 15.17 -3.88
CA ALA A 85 -7.66 15.46 -3.07
C ALA A 85 -7.32 15.88 -1.62
N MET A 86 -6.20 15.37 -1.10
CA MET A 86 -5.65 15.72 0.21
C MET A 86 -4.75 16.96 0.21
N GLU A 87 -4.52 17.57 -0.96
CA GLU A 87 -3.64 18.74 -1.13
C GLU A 87 -2.22 18.48 -0.62
N GLN A 88 -1.72 17.26 -0.81
CA GLN A 88 -0.38 16.84 -0.41
C GLN A 88 0.51 16.62 -1.63
N PRO A 89 1.82 16.89 -1.54
CA PRO A 89 2.75 16.57 -2.61
C PRO A 89 2.92 15.06 -2.74
N LEU A 90 3.19 14.61 -3.96
CA LEU A 90 3.66 13.24 -4.19
C LEU A 90 5.03 13.02 -3.53
N PRO A 91 5.33 11.80 -3.07
CA PRO A 91 6.67 11.45 -2.59
C PRO A 91 7.71 11.68 -3.68
N GLN A 92 8.72 12.51 -3.40
CA GLN A 92 9.80 12.83 -4.34
C GLN A 92 11.10 12.08 -4.03
N ILE A 93 11.25 11.53 -2.82
CA ILE A 93 12.48 10.89 -2.38
C ILE A 93 12.35 9.38 -2.58
N SER A 94 13.07 8.83 -3.54
CA SER A 94 13.11 7.37 -3.76
C SER A 94 14.13 6.70 -2.85
N LEU A 95 13.71 5.66 -2.12
CA LEU A 95 14.59 4.85 -1.28
C LEU A 95 14.85 3.48 -1.93
N PRO A 96 16.12 3.01 -1.95
CA PRO A 96 16.45 1.66 -2.41
C PRO A 96 15.74 0.58 -1.59
N PHE A 97 15.31 -0.49 -2.25
CA PHE A 97 14.59 -1.60 -1.62
C PHE A 97 15.30 -2.15 -0.38
N TYR A 98 16.61 -2.45 -0.48
CA TYR A 98 17.37 -3.04 0.63
C TYR A 98 17.38 -2.17 1.88
N LEU A 99 17.44 -0.84 1.72
CA LEU A 99 17.41 0.10 2.82
C LEU A 99 16.04 0.10 3.50
N VAL A 100 14.96 0.18 2.71
CA VAL A 100 13.59 0.15 3.24
C VAL A 100 13.30 -1.18 3.92
N PHE A 101 13.73 -2.30 3.33
CA PHE A 101 13.55 -3.64 3.88
C PHE A 101 14.30 -3.83 5.20
N PHE A 102 15.51 -3.30 5.32
CA PHE A 102 16.29 -3.33 6.56
C PHE A 102 15.60 -2.54 7.68
N PHE A 103 15.14 -1.32 7.41
CA PHE A 103 14.38 -0.54 8.41
C PHE A 103 13.04 -1.18 8.76
N ALA A 104 12.34 -1.79 7.80
CA ALA A 104 11.13 -2.55 8.07
C ALA A 104 11.40 -3.72 9.03
N PHE A 105 12.47 -4.49 8.80
CA PHE A 105 12.92 -5.56 9.69
C PHE A 105 13.20 -5.05 11.12
N LEU A 106 13.98 -3.98 11.26
CA LEU A 106 14.29 -3.39 12.56
C LEU A 106 13.03 -2.90 13.26
N SER A 107 12.11 -2.25 12.54
CA SER A 107 10.87 -1.74 13.11
C SER A 107 9.96 -2.87 13.62
N GLU A 108 9.88 -3.99 12.90
CA GLU A 108 9.15 -5.19 13.34
C GLU A 108 9.76 -5.80 14.59
N LYS A 109 11.09 -5.92 14.64
CA LYS A 109 11.81 -6.46 15.81
C LYS A 109 11.63 -5.56 17.04
N LEU A 110 11.79 -4.26 16.88
CA LEU A 110 11.59 -3.28 17.95
C LEU A 110 10.15 -3.34 18.47
N THR A 111 9.16 -3.31 17.58
CA THR A 111 7.75 -3.37 17.95
C THR A 111 7.41 -4.68 18.67
N SER A 112 7.95 -5.81 18.18
CA SER A 112 7.75 -7.12 18.83
C SER A 112 8.41 -7.17 20.21
N PHE A 113 9.62 -6.62 20.36
CA PHE A 113 10.30 -6.51 21.63
C PHE A 113 9.52 -5.65 22.62
N LEU A 114 9.02 -4.49 22.19
CA LEU A 114 8.21 -3.60 23.03
C LEU A 114 6.91 -4.27 23.49
N LEU A 115 6.30 -5.08 22.62
CA LEU A 115 5.13 -5.87 22.97
C LEU A 115 5.45 -6.94 24.01
N VAL A 116 6.52 -7.70 23.82
CA VAL A 116 6.90 -8.82 24.72
C VAL A 116 7.37 -8.32 26.09
N VAL A 117 8.15 -7.24 26.12
CA VAL A 117 8.79 -6.75 27.36
C VAL A 117 7.90 -5.80 28.13
N PHE A 118 7.17 -4.91 27.43
CA PHE A 118 6.42 -3.83 28.06
C PHE A 118 4.90 -3.92 27.84
N GLY A 119 4.41 -4.89 27.06
CA GLY A 119 2.98 -5.02 26.74
C GLY A 119 2.44 -3.94 25.79
N TYR A 120 3.29 -3.08 25.24
CA TYR A 120 2.85 -2.00 24.35
C TYR A 120 2.59 -2.51 22.93
N ARG A 121 1.34 -2.36 22.47
CA ARG A 121 0.95 -2.63 21.08
C ARG A 121 1.17 -1.39 20.23
N LEU A 122 2.33 -1.32 19.60
CA LEU A 122 2.60 -0.36 18.53
C LEU A 122 2.42 -1.05 17.18
N GLU A 123 1.97 -0.31 16.18
CA GLU A 123 1.94 -0.81 14.81
C GLU A 123 3.23 -0.37 14.10
N PRO A 124 3.98 -1.27 13.44
CA PRO A 124 5.17 -0.88 12.71
C PRO A 124 4.80 0.10 11.59
N ILE A 125 5.64 1.11 11.40
CA ILE A 125 5.42 2.16 10.39
C ILE A 125 5.34 1.55 8.99
N VAL A 126 6.24 0.62 8.69
CA VAL A 126 6.28 -0.19 7.45
C VAL A 126 6.68 -1.61 7.83
N THR A 127 5.91 -2.59 7.37
CA THR A 127 6.26 -4.02 7.49
C THR A 127 7.08 -4.50 6.29
N ARG A 128 7.84 -5.58 6.46
CA ARG A 128 8.56 -6.24 5.35
C ARG A 128 7.59 -6.71 4.27
N ASN A 129 6.41 -7.17 4.65
CA ASN A 129 5.36 -7.57 3.71
C ASN A 129 4.82 -6.39 2.90
N GLU A 130 4.60 -5.23 3.53
CA GLU A 130 4.23 -4.01 2.81
C GLU A 130 5.35 -3.57 1.86
N CYS A 131 6.61 -3.61 2.31
CA CYS A 131 7.77 -3.28 1.48
C CYS A 131 7.86 -4.16 0.24
N LEU A 132 7.77 -5.49 0.40
CA LEU A 132 7.78 -6.44 -0.70
C LEU A 132 6.63 -6.14 -1.68
N LYS A 133 5.40 -6.03 -1.19
CA LYS A 133 4.22 -5.77 -2.05
C LYS A 133 4.32 -4.50 -2.87
N VAL A 134 4.95 -3.45 -2.35
CA VAL A 134 5.08 -2.17 -3.06
C VAL A 134 6.29 -2.17 -4.01
N CYS A 135 7.36 -2.91 -3.66
CA CYS A 135 8.61 -2.92 -4.42
C CYS A 135 8.70 -4.03 -5.48
N THR A 136 7.74 -4.95 -5.53
CA THR A 136 7.68 -5.99 -6.57
C THR A 136 6.49 -5.76 -7.49
N SER A 137 6.71 -5.99 -8.80
CA SER A 137 5.63 -5.88 -9.79
C SER A 137 4.64 -7.03 -9.62
N HIS A 138 3.36 -6.69 -9.56
CA HIS A 138 2.26 -7.64 -9.44
C HIS A 138 1.21 -7.29 -10.50
N TYR A 139 1.32 -7.94 -11.65
CA TYR A 139 0.33 -7.89 -12.72
C TYR A 139 0.14 -9.31 -13.26
N CYS A 140 -1.04 -9.57 -13.79
CA CYS A 140 -1.39 -10.89 -14.31
C CYS A 140 -1.89 -10.78 -15.73
N ASP A 141 -1.62 -11.83 -16.53
CA ASP A 141 -2.27 -11.97 -17.82
C ASP A 141 -3.71 -12.47 -17.63
N ILE A 142 -4.66 -11.71 -18.18
CA ILE A 142 -6.10 -11.98 -18.12
C ILE A 142 -6.66 -12.50 -19.46
N SER A 143 -5.80 -12.86 -20.40
CA SER A 143 -6.20 -13.35 -21.73
C SER A 143 -7.09 -14.59 -21.65
N ALA A 144 -6.73 -15.57 -20.82
CA ALA A 144 -7.53 -16.77 -20.58
C ALA A 144 -8.94 -16.45 -20.05
N ALA A 145 -9.06 -15.49 -19.13
CA ALA A 145 -10.36 -15.05 -18.61
C ALA A 145 -11.19 -14.34 -19.70
N LYS A 146 -10.55 -13.53 -20.55
CA LYS A 146 -11.21 -12.83 -21.65
C LYS A 146 -11.73 -13.78 -22.72
N GLU A 147 -10.98 -14.83 -23.05
CA GLU A 147 -11.34 -15.77 -24.11
C GLU A 147 -12.33 -16.83 -23.62
N GLU A 148 -11.99 -17.52 -22.53
CA GLU A 148 -12.76 -18.66 -22.06
C GLU A 148 -14.00 -18.23 -21.26
N LEU A 149 -13.84 -17.27 -20.33
CA LEU A 149 -14.93 -16.78 -19.50
C LEU A 149 -15.76 -15.68 -20.16
N LEU A 150 -15.30 -15.13 -21.29
CA LEU A 150 -15.85 -13.92 -21.92
C LEU A 150 -15.88 -12.72 -20.96
N TYR A 151 -14.94 -12.68 -20.02
CA TYR A 151 -14.80 -11.57 -19.09
C TYR A 151 -14.37 -10.31 -19.85
N ARG A 152 -15.03 -9.19 -19.55
CA ARG A 152 -14.73 -7.86 -20.12
C ARG A 152 -14.73 -6.85 -18.97
N PRO A 153 -13.56 -6.41 -18.47
CA PRO A 153 -13.50 -5.47 -17.37
C PRO A 153 -14.14 -4.13 -17.78
N GLY A 154 -14.99 -3.60 -16.90
CA GLY A 154 -15.51 -2.24 -17.01
C GLY A 154 -14.45 -1.21 -16.60
N ASN A 155 -14.60 0.02 -17.10
CA ASN A 155 -13.73 1.14 -16.74
C ASN A 155 -14.28 1.84 -15.50
N TYR A 156 -13.66 1.61 -14.35
CA TYR A 156 -13.98 2.26 -13.08
C TYR A 156 -12.84 3.17 -12.65
N LYS A 157 -13.16 4.39 -12.21
CA LYS A 157 -12.14 5.37 -11.85
C LYS A 157 -11.85 5.32 -10.36
N PHE A 158 -10.57 5.36 -10.00
CA PHE A 158 -10.13 5.45 -8.61
C PHE A 158 -10.58 6.76 -7.93
N SER A 159 -10.79 7.84 -8.69
CA SER A 159 -11.30 9.11 -8.18
C SER A 159 -12.62 8.97 -7.42
N ASP A 160 -13.50 8.08 -7.86
CA ASP A 160 -14.84 7.94 -7.29
C ASP A 160 -14.76 7.43 -5.83
N ALA A 161 -13.84 6.48 -5.58
CA ALA A 161 -13.54 6.00 -4.23
C ALA A 161 -12.86 7.08 -3.36
N VAL A 162 -11.99 7.90 -3.95
CA VAL A 162 -11.36 9.03 -3.26
C VAL A 162 -12.41 10.07 -2.85
N ASP A 163 -13.35 10.42 -3.72
CA ASP A 163 -14.40 11.39 -3.42
C ASP A 163 -15.28 10.94 -2.25
N ILE A 164 -15.62 9.65 -2.18
CA ILE A 164 -16.35 9.06 -1.05
C ILE A 164 -15.53 9.15 0.25
N LEU A 165 -14.25 8.79 0.20
CA LEU A 165 -13.36 8.91 1.37
C LEU A 165 -13.29 10.37 1.87
N MET A 166 -13.18 11.32 0.94
CA MET A 166 -13.03 12.73 1.28
C MET A 166 -14.33 13.35 1.83
N GLN A 167 -15.50 12.84 1.44
CA GLN A 167 -16.78 13.21 2.06
C GLN A 167 -16.87 12.77 3.52
N GLU A 168 -16.23 11.66 3.87
CA GLU A 168 -16.28 11.10 5.22
C GLU A 168 -15.17 11.63 6.13
N ARG A 169 -14.08 12.13 5.56
CA ARG A 169 -12.98 12.72 6.32
C ARG A 169 -13.33 14.10 6.85
N LYS A 170 -13.16 14.26 8.16
CA LYS A 170 -13.35 15.54 8.86
C LYS A 170 -12.08 16.40 8.95
N THR A 171 -10.91 15.80 8.73
CA THR A 171 -9.61 16.44 8.94
C THR A 171 -8.79 16.42 7.66
N LYS A 172 -8.19 17.57 7.36
CA LYS A 172 -7.09 17.72 6.41
C LYS A 172 -5.97 18.45 7.14
N ARG A 173 -4.77 17.91 7.12
CA ARG A 173 -3.58 18.55 7.71
C ARG A 173 -2.76 19.23 6.63
N ARG A 174 -2.18 20.40 6.91
CA ARG A 174 -1.29 21.05 5.92
C ARG A 174 0.05 20.36 5.89
N TRP A 175 0.67 20.27 4.71
CA TRP A 175 1.98 19.66 4.54
C TRP A 175 3.06 20.27 5.45
N SER A 176 3.03 21.59 5.66
CA SER A 176 3.96 22.30 6.55
C SER A 176 3.83 21.87 8.02
N GLU A 177 2.61 21.64 8.49
CA GLU A 177 2.33 21.17 9.86
C GLU A 177 2.86 19.75 10.04
N ILE A 178 2.63 18.88 9.05
CA ILE A 178 3.11 17.49 9.05
C ILE A 178 4.64 17.45 9.13
N ILE A 179 5.33 18.24 8.30
CA ILE A 179 6.80 18.31 8.32
C ILE A 179 7.30 18.83 9.66
N ASN A 180 6.73 19.91 10.17
CA ASN A 180 7.21 20.53 11.40
C ASN A 180 7.09 19.58 12.60
N ASP A 181 5.96 18.87 12.71
CA ASP A 181 5.74 17.87 13.75
C ASP A 181 6.72 16.70 13.63
N ASN A 182 6.97 16.23 12.41
CA ASN A 182 7.87 15.11 12.17
C ASN A 182 9.34 15.51 12.29
N ARG A 183 9.69 16.78 12.11
CA ARG A 183 11.05 17.31 12.28
C ARG A 183 11.53 17.11 13.72
N VAL A 184 10.69 17.41 14.71
CA VAL A 184 11.02 17.20 16.13
C VAL A 184 11.21 15.71 16.41
N LYS A 185 10.32 14.85 15.91
CA LYS A 185 10.44 13.39 16.06
C LYS A 185 11.71 12.85 15.44
N PHE A 186 12.10 13.37 14.27
CA PHE A 186 13.33 13.00 13.60
C PHE A 186 14.57 13.36 14.41
N TYR A 187 14.62 14.58 14.98
CA TYR A 187 15.73 14.97 15.86
C TYR A 187 15.80 14.10 17.11
N ILE A 188 14.67 13.80 17.75
CA ILE A 188 14.63 12.90 18.92
C ILE A 188 15.15 11.51 18.54
N ALA A 189 14.67 10.93 17.44
CA ALA A 189 15.11 9.62 16.98
C ALA A 189 16.62 9.60 16.64
N PHE A 190 17.11 10.65 15.99
CA PHE A 190 18.53 10.82 15.66
C PHE A 190 19.40 10.94 16.91
N SER A 191 18.97 11.73 17.90
CA SER A 191 19.65 11.84 19.20
C SER A 191 19.71 10.50 19.93
N ILE A 192 18.61 9.74 19.97
CA ILE A 192 18.59 8.40 20.58
C ILE A 192 19.55 7.45 19.86
N ALA A 193 19.55 7.46 18.52
CA ALA A 193 20.45 6.63 17.72
C ALA A 193 21.94 6.98 17.95
N LEU A 194 22.27 8.27 18.06
CA LEU A 194 23.62 8.72 18.40
C LEU A 194 24.05 8.24 19.79
N VAL A 195 23.20 8.42 20.81
CA VAL A 195 23.50 7.96 22.17
C VAL A 195 23.71 6.44 22.19
N ALA A 196 22.84 5.67 21.53
CA ALA A 196 22.98 4.23 21.41
C ALA A 196 24.29 3.82 20.70
N TYR A 197 24.68 4.54 19.64
CA TYR A 197 25.94 4.32 18.94
C TYR A 197 27.17 4.55 19.85
N TYR A 198 27.18 5.63 20.63
CA TYR A 198 28.29 5.92 21.56
C TYR A 198 28.36 4.91 22.70
N ILE A 199 27.22 4.47 23.25
CA ILE A 199 27.19 3.41 24.26
C ILE A 199 27.73 2.10 23.69
N PHE A 200 27.30 1.72 22.48
CA PHE A 200 27.79 0.52 21.80
C PHE A 200 29.31 0.59 21.56
N LYS A 201 29.80 1.75 21.08
CA LYS A 201 31.23 1.98 20.87
C LYS A 201 32.03 1.90 22.17
N PHE A 202 31.51 2.45 23.26
CA PHE A 202 32.15 2.38 24.58
C PHE A 202 32.29 0.93 25.07
N ILE A 203 31.21 0.14 24.96
CA ILE A 203 31.21 -1.28 25.37
C ILE A 203 32.19 -2.11 24.55
N TYR A 204 32.28 -1.88 23.23
CA TYR A 204 33.19 -2.62 22.35
C TYR A 204 34.64 -2.12 22.33
N GLN A 205 34.96 -1.04 23.04
CA GLN A 205 36.36 -0.59 23.23
C GLN A 205 37.01 -1.17 24.49
N GLU A 206 36.26 -1.86 25.35
CA GLU A 206 36.79 -2.54 26.55
C GLU A 206 37.13 -4.03 26.34
N GLU A 207 36.97 -4.56 25.12
CA GLU A 207 37.53 -5.86 24.67
C GLU A 207 38.77 -5.65 23.78
#